data_AF-A0A2A2L442-F1
#
_entry.id   AF-A0A2A2L442-F1
#
_cell.length_a   1.000
_cell.length_b   1.000
_cell.length_c   1.000
_cell.angle_alpha   90.00
_cell.angle_beta   90.00
_cell.angle_gamma   90.00
#
_symmetry.space_group_name_H-M   'P 1'
#
loop_
_entity.id
_entity.type
_entity.pdbx_description
1 polymer ?
#
loop_
_entity_poly.entity_id
_entity_poly.type
_entity_poly.pdbx_seq_one_letter_code
_entity_poly.pdbx_strand_id
1 'polypeptide(L)'
;MQVDGLSFNISAPITNEVKFTLSSSRLLSFDEANFQSRMVIIPTKGLSWTGSNLNVTALAAFRMHTPQGDINGNVPLSFDRTNVELLLWTGINQDGHLKTDLITCKVAANNMQLRFAPGDASLLANYLPHIHNLVRQTIEQVVCPSFHAELVPVISNRVMNTPLSAALFDQYFINYALLGGVDFREDAVYLRHRGNSFGILRQGRTRLNDFRLPFRSPPLDVSPNLTASEHMLDFYLSNYTMASLLFWMDQYKTFDYEISRTAQNNTQLQGYLKTECAAGDICAGTLFPALGARFPNGEVVIKSHTITYPKMTIKKNNATIYIDSRVDAFVQQGDRVRRFLTASMNADVKLEKVRFTNYVLHADMHIEKFKISEVASLVDGIDEGSLEFLVNALTELILNEDMSKKLKGGIHLPIIFDYDQHSSEVMFEEGRIRISTDFCFGEKCKAPIPISEQKDNNADYYDSVG
;
A
#
# COMPACT_ATOMS: atom_id res chain seq x y z
N MET A 1 -13.27 31.23 -19.64
CA MET A 1 -14.06 31.76 -18.51
C MET A 1 -14.23 30.59 -17.56
N GLN A 2 -13.45 30.55 -16.49
CA GLN A 2 -13.47 29.48 -15.51
C GLN A 2 -14.71 29.70 -14.64
N VAL A 3 -15.71 28.82 -14.75
CA VAL A 3 -16.95 28.93 -13.99
C VAL A 3 -16.66 28.32 -12.63
N ASP A 4 -16.38 29.15 -11.63
CA ASP A 4 -16.34 28.72 -10.23
C ASP A 4 -17.79 28.37 -9.81
N GLY A 5 -18.15 27.09 -9.87
CA GLY A 5 -19.43 26.57 -9.36
C GLY A 5 -20.27 25.77 -10.37
N LEU A 6 -21.60 25.84 -10.23
CA LEU A 6 -22.55 25.11 -11.07
C LEU A 6 -22.49 25.59 -12.53
N SER A 7 -22.11 24.70 -13.45
CA SER A 7 -22.05 24.91 -14.89
C SER A 7 -23.25 24.26 -15.60
N PHE A 8 -24.04 25.07 -16.32
CA PHE A 8 -25.18 24.61 -17.11
C PHE A 8 -25.52 25.57 -18.25
N ASN A 9 -26.14 25.03 -19.30
CA ASN A 9 -26.70 25.78 -20.42
C ASN A 9 -27.96 25.06 -20.92
N ILE A 10 -29.11 25.49 -20.43
CA ILE A 10 -30.40 24.91 -20.80
C ILE A 10 -31.10 25.82 -21.80
N SER A 11 -31.71 25.23 -22.83
CA SER A 11 -32.43 25.98 -23.85
C SER A 11 -33.65 25.20 -24.31
N ALA A 12 -34.83 25.79 -24.23
CA ALA A 12 -36.08 25.13 -24.60
C ALA A 12 -37.13 26.13 -25.12
N PRO A 13 -38.03 25.68 -26.01
CA PRO A 13 -39.22 26.45 -26.34
C PRO A 13 -40.14 26.51 -25.11
N ILE A 14 -40.57 27.73 -24.76
CA ILE A 14 -41.57 27.98 -23.72
C ILE A 14 -42.97 28.05 -24.33
N THR A 15 -43.07 28.55 -25.56
CA THR A 15 -44.25 28.47 -26.43
C THR A 15 -43.80 28.10 -27.84
N ASN A 16 -44.73 28.00 -28.80
CA ASN A 16 -44.40 27.71 -30.20
C ASN A 16 -43.49 28.77 -30.85
N GLU A 17 -43.50 30.00 -30.33
CA GLU A 17 -42.79 31.14 -30.93
C GLU A 17 -41.71 31.72 -30.01
N VAL A 18 -41.64 31.27 -28.75
CA VAL A 18 -40.73 31.82 -27.73
C VAL A 18 -39.76 30.75 -27.24
N LYS A 19 -38.47 31.05 -27.35
CA LYS A 19 -37.39 30.19 -26.87
C LYS A 19 -36.66 30.85 -25.72
N PHE A 20 -36.50 30.13 -24.61
CA PHE A 20 -35.78 30.59 -23.43
C PHE A 20 -34.49 29.80 -23.25
N THR A 21 -33.44 30.52 -22.89
CA THR A 21 -32.11 29.97 -22.61
C THR A 21 -31.65 30.49 -21.27
N LEU A 22 -31.12 29.62 -20.42
CA LEU A 22 -30.52 29.96 -19.14
C LEU A 22 -29.14 29.31 -19.05
N SER A 23 -28.13 30.13 -18.80
CA SER A 23 -26.76 29.69 -18.69
C SER A 23 -26.15 30.15 -17.36
N SER A 24 -25.39 29.28 -16.71
CA SER A 24 -24.62 29.62 -15.52
C SER A 24 -23.60 30.72 -15.80
N SER A 25 -23.45 31.66 -14.88
CA SER A 25 -22.39 32.68 -14.92
C SER A 25 -21.35 32.45 -13.82
N ARG A 26 -21.75 32.50 -12.55
CA ARG A 26 -20.85 32.30 -11.39
C ARG A 26 -21.63 31.97 -10.12
N LEU A 27 -20.98 31.35 -9.13
CA LEU A 27 -21.54 31.21 -7.79
C LEU A 27 -21.60 32.57 -7.06
N LEU A 28 -22.70 32.84 -6.36
CA LEU A 28 -22.85 34.01 -5.48
C LEU A 28 -22.70 33.65 -4.01
N SER A 29 -23.27 32.53 -3.58
CA SER A 29 -23.16 32.04 -2.20
C SER A 29 -23.37 30.53 -2.12
N PHE A 30 -22.71 29.91 -1.14
CA PHE A 30 -22.92 28.54 -0.70
C PHE A 30 -22.90 28.52 0.83
N ASP A 31 -23.93 27.93 1.43
CA ASP A 31 -24.02 27.77 2.88
C ASP A 31 -23.46 26.40 3.28
N GLU A 32 -22.14 26.38 3.48
CA GLU A 32 -21.39 25.19 3.87
C GLU A 32 -21.78 24.69 5.27
N ALA A 33 -22.13 25.59 6.19
CA ALA A 33 -22.38 25.27 7.59
C ALA A 33 -23.60 24.36 7.79
N ASN A 34 -24.63 24.52 6.96
CA ASN A 34 -25.83 23.69 7.02
C ASN A 34 -25.81 22.49 6.06
N PHE A 35 -24.82 22.44 5.17
CA PHE A 35 -24.68 21.35 4.21
C PHE A 35 -24.26 20.06 4.92
N GLN A 36 -24.98 18.97 4.64
CA GLN A 36 -24.69 17.66 5.20
C GLN A 36 -24.33 16.69 4.08
N SER A 37 -23.29 15.90 4.27
CA SER A 37 -22.90 14.85 3.32
C SER A 37 -22.86 13.49 3.99
N ARG A 38 -23.28 12.46 3.25
CA ARG A 38 -23.24 11.06 3.68
C ARG A 38 -22.84 10.18 2.52
N MET A 39 -21.96 9.22 2.78
CA MET A 39 -21.61 8.17 1.83
C MET A 39 -22.05 6.81 2.39
N VAL A 40 -22.61 5.96 1.52
CA VAL A 40 -23.12 4.63 1.89
C VAL A 40 -22.74 3.65 0.78
N ILE A 41 -22.36 2.44 1.15
CA ILE A 41 -22.11 1.37 0.19
C ILE A 41 -23.45 0.80 -0.25
N ILE A 42 -23.66 0.70 -1.56
CA ILE A 42 -24.81 0.00 -2.14
C ILE A 42 -24.28 -1.35 -2.65
N PRO A 43 -24.60 -2.47 -1.96
CA PRO A 43 -24.04 -3.78 -2.27
C PRO A 43 -24.19 -4.11 -3.75
N THR A 44 -23.12 -4.65 -4.35
CA THR A 44 -23.00 -4.99 -5.78
C THR A 44 -23.11 -3.84 -6.78
N LYS A 45 -23.47 -2.61 -6.35
CA LYS A 45 -23.74 -1.49 -7.25
C LYS A 45 -22.70 -0.36 -7.19
N GLY A 46 -22.14 -0.08 -6.01
CA GLY A 46 -21.16 1.00 -5.86
C GLY A 46 -21.32 1.80 -4.58
N LEU A 47 -20.98 3.08 -4.63
CA LEU A 47 -21.08 4.04 -3.53
C LEU A 47 -22.19 5.04 -3.82
N SER A 48 -23.15 5.17 -2.92
CA SER A 48 -24.12 6.28 -2.95
C SER A 48 -23.59 7.43 -2.09
N TRP A 49 -23.47 8.61 -2.69
CA TRP A 49 -23.23 9.85 -1.98
C TRP A 49 -24.52 10.67 -1.96
N THR A 50 -24.84 11.22 -0.80
CA THR A 50 -25.99 12.11 -0.62
C THR A 50 -25.54 13.42 -0.01
N GLY A 51 -25.77 14.53 -0.72
CA GLY A 51 -25.67 15.89 -0.20
C GLY A 51 -27.06 16.40 0.17
N SER A 52 -27.28 16.73 1.43
CA SER A 52 -28.56 17.23 1.95
C SER A 52 -28.44 18.69 2.41
N ASN A 53 -29.56 19.41 2.38
CA ASN A 53 -29.64 20.82 2.74
C ASN A 53 -28.74 21.73 1.88
N LEU A 54 -28.61 21.42 0.58
CA LEU A 54 -27.88 22.28 -0.34
C LEU A 54 -28.60 23.63 -0.48
N ASN A 55 -27.95 24.66 0.03
CA ASN A 55 -28.35 26.05 -0.01
C ASN A 55 -27.31 26.81 -0.85
N VAL A 56 -27.64 27.09 -2.11
CA VAL A 56 -26.69 27.69 -3.03
C VAL A 56 -27.39 28.70 -3.94
N THR A 57 -26.75 29.84 -4.17
CA THR A 57 -27.23 30.84 -5.13
C THR A 57 -26.18 31.04 -6.21
N ALA A 58 -26.59 30.82 -7.46
CA ALA A 58 -25.78 31.08 -8.64
C ALA A 58 -26.35 32.29 -9.39
N LEU A 59 -25.49 33.11 -9.96
CA LEU A 59 -25.89 34.08 -10.96
C LEU A 59 -26.01 33.36 -12.30
N ALA A 60 -27.18 33.42 -12.93
CA ALA A 60 -27.41 32.91 -14.27
C ALA A 60 -27.66 34.07 -15.24
N ALA A 61 -27.27 33.91 -16.49
CA ALA A 61 -27.67 34.77 -17.59
C ALA A 61 -28.86 34.11 -18.30
N PHE A 62 -29.87 34.91 -18.63
CA PHE A 62 -31.03 34.45 -19.41
C PHE A 62 -31.11 35.17 -20.76
N ARG A 63 -31.60 34.45 -21.76
CA ARG A 63 -31.89 34.97 -23.10
C ARG A 63 -33.22 34.40 -23.57
N MET A 64 -34.13 35.28 -23.96
CA MET A 64 -35.44 34.93 -24.48
C MET A 64 -35.60 35.49 -25.89
N HIS A 65 -35.76 34.59 -26.85
CA HIS A 65 -36.06 34.95 -28.24
C HIS A 65 -37.57 35.01 -28.41
N THR A 66 -38.10 36.18 -28.80
CA THR A 66 -39.53 36.40 -29.07
C THR A 66 -39.72 37.01 -30.45
N PRO A 67 -40.93 36.92 -31.04
CA PRO A 67 -41.23 37.59 -32.31
C PRO A 67 -41.02 39.12 -32.28
N GLN A 68 -41.08 39.74 -31.10
CA GLN A 68 -40.91 41.17 -30.89
C GLN A 68 -39.44 41.58 -30.65
N GLY A 69 -38.52 40.62 -30.53
CA GLY A 69 -37.11 40.84 -30.28
C GLY A 69 -36.51 39.95 -29.18
N ASP A 70 -35.21 40.11 -28.94
CA ASP A 70 -34.47 39.37 -27.90
C ASP A 70 -34.50 40.13 -26.57
N ILE A 71 -34.86 39.41 -25.50
CA ILE A 71 -34.79 39.91 -24.12
C ILE A 71 -33.68 39.14 -23.39
N ASN A 72 -32.70 39.87 -22.86
CA ASN A 72 -31.55 39.29 -22.19
C ASN A 72 -31.31 39.97 -20.83
N GLY A 73 -30.79 39.22 -19.86
CA GLY A 73 -30.45 39.76 -18.56
C GLY A 73 -29.77 38.75 -17.66
N ASN A 74 -29.61 39.11 -16.39
CA ASN A 74 -29.06 38.24 -15.36
C ASN A 74 -30.09 38.00 -14.28
N VAL A 75 -30.12 36.79 -13.75
CA VAL A 75 -31.07 36.35 -12.73
C VAL A 75 -30.35 35.48 -11.69
N PRO A 76 -30.39 35.84 -10.40
CA PRO A 76 -30.02 34.93 -9.33
C PRO A 76 -30.95 33.72 -9.31
N LEU A 77 -30.36 32.53 -9.39
CA LEU A 77 -30.99 31.24 -9.22
C LEU A 77 -30.57 30.66 -7.88
N SER A 78 -31.50 30.59 -6.95
CA SER A 78 -31.29 30.04 -5.60
C SER A 78 -31.93 28.66 -5.48
N PHE A 79 -31.19 27.74 -4.89
CA PHE A 79 -31.64 26.42 -4.46
C PHE A 79 -31.60 26.41 -2.94
N ASP A 80 -32.74 26.19 -2.30
CA ASP A 80 -32.83 26.08 -0.84
C ASP A 80 -33.27 24.67 -0.46
N ARG A 81 -32.55 24.09 0.51
CA ARG A 81 -32.77 22.74 1.04
C ARG A 81 -32.85 21.69 -0.05
N THR A 82 -32.03 21.80 -1.08
CA THR A 82 -31.99 20.82 -2.18
C THR A 82 -31.20 19.59 -1.74
N ASN A 83 -31.67 18.41 -2.14
CA ASN A 83 -30.94 17.16 -1.91
C ASN A 83 -30.42 16.61 -3.23
N VAL A 84 -29.16 16.17 -3.24
CA VAL A 84 -28.50 15.56 -4.39
C VAL A 84 -28.07 14.15 -4.01
N GLU A 85 -28.43 13.17 -4.83
CA GLU A 85 -28.00 11.79 -4.69
C GLU A 85 -27.17 11.39 -5.91
N LEU A 86 -25.97 10.88 -5.68
CA LEU A 86 -25.06 10.38 -6.70
C LEU A 86 -24.79 8.91 -6.47
N LEU A 87 -24.88 8.08 -7.52
CA LEU A 87 -24.42 6.71 -7.50
C LEU A 87 -23.11 6.62 -8.30
N LEU A 88 -22.02 6.38 -7.59
CA LEU A 88 -20.67 6.23 -8.13
C LEU A 88 -20.33 4.73 -8.23
N TRP A 89 -19.77 4.33 -9.36
CA TRP A 89 -19.26 2.97 -9.55
C TRP A 89 -17.78 3.01 -9.90
N THR A 90 -16.99 2.17 -9.24
CA THR A 90 -15.56 2.01 -9.53
C THR A 90 -15.33 0.66 -10.17
N GLY A 91 -14.75 0.68 -11.37
CA GLY A 91 -14.37 -0.50 -12.14
C GLY A 91 -12.88 -0.55 -12.44
N ILE A 92 -12.51 -1.47 -13.33
CA ILE A 92 -11.14 -1.63 -13.83
C ILE A 92 -11.14 -1.32 -15.33
N ASN A 93 -10.21 -0.47 -15.76
CA ASN A 93 -10.04 -0.14 -17.17
C ASN A 93 -9.25 -1.23 -17.94
N GLN A 94 -9.04 -1.04 -19.23
CA GLN A 94 -8.32 -2.01 -20.07
C GLN A 94 -6.85 -2.20 -19.65
N ASP A 95 -6.25 -1.19 -19.02
CA ASP A 95 -4.86 -1.19 -18.56
C ASP A 95 -4.70 -1.81 -17.15
N GLY A 96 -5.81 -2.21 -16.50
CA GLY A 96 -5.81 -2.80 -15.16
C GLY A 96 -5.88 -1.80 -14.00
N HIS A 97 -6.02 -0.51 -14.29
CA HIS A 97 -6.18 0.56 -13.29
C HIS A 97 -7.64 0.76 -12.87
N LEU A 98 -7.84 1.25 -11.65
CA LEU A 98 -9.16 1.64 -11.17
C LEU A 98 -9.66 2.88 -11.90
N LYS A 99 -10.97 2.91 -12.19
CA LYS A 99 -11.65 4.06 -12.79
C LYS A 99 -13.02 4.21 -12.15
N THR A 100 -13.39 5.43 -11.78
CA THR A 100 -14.71 5.74 -11.23
C THR A 100 -15.56 6.46 -12.26
N ASP A 101 -16.82 6.06 -12.36
CA ASP A 101 -17.83 6.68 -13.22
C ASP A 101 -19.08 7.04 -12.39
N LEU A 102 -19.80 8.08 -12.82
CA LEU A 102 -21.08 8.47 -12.24
C LEU A 102 -22.21 7.77 -12.99
N ILE A 103 -22.90 6.84 -12.33
CA ILE A 103 -23.98 6.04 -12.91
C ILE A 103 -25.31 6.78 -12.88
N THR A 104 -25.59 7.46 -11.77
CA THR A 104 -26.86 8.16 -11.58
C THR A 104 -26.63 9.43 -10.78
N CYS A 105 -27.30 10.50 -11.17
CA CYS A 105 -27.43 11.72 -10.39
C CYS A 105 -28.90 12.11 -10.33
N LYS A 106 -29.42 12.27 -9.12
CA LYS A 106 -30.80 12.69 -8.86
C LYS A 106 -30.81 13.94 -8.02
N VAL A 107 -31.74 14.84 -8.32
CA VAL A 107 -31.84 16.12 -7.63
C VAL A 107 -33.27 16.36 -7.18
N ALA A 108 -33.46 16.41 -5.87
CA ALA A 108 -34.72 16.79 -5.25
C ALA A 108 -34.65 18.25 -4.80
N ALA A 109 -35.04 19.17 -5.68
CA ALA A 109 -35.14 20.59 -5.35
C ALA A 109 -36.44 20.88 -4.60
N ASN A 110 -36.31 21.17 -3.30
CA ASN A 110 -37.46 21.49 -2.44
C ASN A 110 -37.96 22.92 -2.66
N ASN A 111 -37.06 23.88 -2.81
CA ASN A 111 -37.39 25.27 -3.10
C ASN A 111 -36.35 25.84 -4.08
N MET A 112 -36.82 26.27 -5.26
CA MET A 112 -35.99 26.85 -6.31
C MET A 112 -36.58 28.20 -6.69
N GLN A 113 -35.75 29.25 -6.67
CA GLN A 113 -36.20 30.62 -6.90
C GLN A 113 -35.35 31.31 -7.96
N LEU A 114 -36.02 31.94 -8.93
CA LEU A 114 -35.43 32.87 -9.89
C LEU A 114 -35.85 34.28 -9.50
N ARG A 115 -34.90 35.15 -9.16
CA ARG A 115 -35.19 36.51 -8.70
C ARG A 115 -34.89 37.53 -9.78
N PHE A 116 -35.81 37.69 -10.73
CA PHE A 116 -35.67 38.69 -11.79
C PHE A 116 -35.68 40.11 -11.21
N ALA A 117 -34.90 41.01 -11.81
CA ALA A 117 -34.99 42.42 -11.49
C ALA A 117 -36.41 42.94 -11.79
N PRO A 118 -36.92 43.98 -11.08
CA PRO A 118 -38.29 44.44 -11.27
C PRO A 118 -38.65 44.79 -12.73
N GLY A 119 -37.71 45.36 -13.48
CA GLY A 119 -37.87 45.64 -14.91
C GLY A 119 -38.05 44.35 -15.73
N ASP A 120 -37.16 43.37 -15.55
CA ASP A 120 -37.21 42.10 -16.26
C ASP A 120 -38.45 41.28 -15.89
N ALA A 121 -38.83 41.27 -14.60
CA ALA A 121 -40.01 40.57 -14.13
C ALA A 121 -41.30 41.08 -14.81
N SER A 122 -41.39 42.39 -15.05
CA SER A 122 -42.54 42.98 -15.76
C SER A 122 -42.59 42.58 -17.23
N LEU A 123 -41.43 42.51 -17.91
CA LEU A 123 -41.32 42.07 -19.31
C LEU A 123 -41.62 40.57 -19.47
N LEU A 124 -41.27 39.77 -18.46
CA LEU A 124 -41.38 38.31 -18.47
C LEU A 124 -42.67 37.80 -17.83
N ALA A 125 -43.55 38.67 -17.31
CA ALA A 125 -44.68 38.29 -16.45
C ALA A 125 -45.54 37.14 -17.01
N ASN A 126 -45.82 37.16 -18.33
CA ASN A 126 -46.63 36.14 -19.01
C ASN A 126 -45.89 34.80 -19.19
N TYR A 127 -44.56 34.78 -19.10
CA TYR A 127 -43.72 33.61 -19.32
C TYR A 127 -43.17 33.01 -18.01
N LEU A 128 -43.18 33.76 -16.90
CA LEU A 128 -42.62 33.33 -15.61
C LEU A 128 -43.10 31.92 -15.17
N PRO A 129 -44.41 31.57 -15.21
CA PRO A 129 -44.85 30.23 -14.82
C PRO A 129 -44.21 29.12 -15.67
N HIS A 130 -44.06 29.36 -16.98
CA HIS A 130 -43.44 28.42 -17.89
C HIS A 130 -41.92 28.33 -17.69
N ILE A 131 -41.24 29.47 -17.43
CA ILE A 131 -39.82 29.50 -17.08
C ILE A 131 -39.59 28.68 -15.81
N HIS A 132 -40.37 28.91 -14.76
CA HIS A 132 -40.25 28.17 -13.50
C HIS A 132 -40.49 26.66 -13.70
N ASN A 133 -41.48 26.28 -14.50
CA ASN A 133 -41.73 24.87 -14.80
C ASN A 133 -40.59 24.24 -15.60
N LEU A 134 -40.06 24.93 -16.61
CA LEU A 134 -38.92 24.48 -17.39
C LEU A 134 -37.72 24.19 -16.48
N VAL A 135 -37.30 25.17 -15.68
CA VAL A 135 -36.12 25.01 -14.81
C VAL A 135 -36.35 23.91 -13.77
N ARG A 136 -37.57 23.76 -13.25
CA ARG A 136 -37.91 22.66 -12.33
C ARG A 136 -37.81 21.29 -13.00
N GLN A 137 -38.27 21.17 -14.25
CA GLN A 137 -38.20 19.91 -15.02
C GLN A 137 -36.77 19.58 -15.45
N THR A 138 -35.93 20.60 -15.67
CA THR A 138 -34.53 20.43 -16.09
C THR A 138 -33.55 20.55 -14.93
N ILE A 139 -33.99 20.46 -13.68
CA ILE A 139 -33.16 20.69 -12.49
C ILE A 139 -31.93 19.77 -12.45
N GLU A 140 -32.10 18.50 -12.82
CA GLU A 140 -31.00 17.55 -12.91
C GLU A 140 -29.99 17.95 -13.98
N GLN A 141 -30.44 18.49 -15.12
CA GLN A 141 -29.57 19.01 -16.19
C GLN A 141 -28.83 20.29 -15.77
N VAL A 142 -29.30 20.98 -14.74
CA VAL A 142 -28.67 22.18 -14.19
C VAL A 142 -27.58 21.81 -13.18
N VAL A 143 -27.82 20.80 -12.35
CA VAL A 143 -26.94 20.46 -11.21
C VAL A 143 -25.99 19.29 -11.53
N CYS A 144 -26.48 18.22 -12.14
CA CYS A 144 -25.72 16.99 -12.33
C CYS A 144 -24.49 17.11 -13.25
N PRO A 145 -24.51 17.89 -14.35
CA PRO A 145 -23.33 18.04 -15.20
C PRO A 145 -22.13 18.61 -14.46
N SER A 146 -22.35 19.47 -13.45
CA SER A 146 -21.28 20.04 -12.64
C SER A 146 -20.61 18.97 -11.78
N PHE A 147 -21.40 18.12 -11.11
CA PHE A 147 -20.86 16.98 -10.37
C PHE A 147 -20.13 16.01 -11.30
N HIS A 148 -20.67 15.72 -12.48
CA HIS A 148 -20.01 14.85 -13.44
C HIS A 148 -18.67 15.44 -13.93
N ALA A 149 -18.62 16.74 -14.24
CA ALA A 149 -17.44 17.38 -14.80
C ALA A 149 -16.34 17.65 -13.76
N GLU A 150 -16.71 18.00 -12.52
CA GLU A 150 -15.75 18.43 -11.50
C GLU A 150 -15.37 17.30 -10.52
N LEU A 151 -16.34 16.45 -10.12
CA LEU A 151 -16.09 15.43 -9.10
C LEU A 151 -15.47 14.16 -9.70
N VAL A 152 -16.03 13.66 -10.81
CA VAL A 152 -15.63 12.36 -11.39
C VAL A 152 -14.16 12.36 -11.80
N PRO A 153 -13.62 13.38 -12.50
CA PRO A 153 -12.21 13.38 -12.86
C PRO A 153 -11.27 13.43 -11.65
N VAL A 154 -11.64 14.15 -10.59
CA VAL A 154 -10.83 14.22 -9.36
C VAL A 154 -10.73 12.85 -8.70
N ILE A 155 -11.87 12.16 -8.52
CA ILE A 155 -11.90 10.82 -7.93
C ILE A 155 -11.17 9.84 -8.85
N SER A 156 -11.52 9.84 -10.14
CA SER A 156 -10.96 8.90 -11.11
C SER A 156 -9.44 9.05 -11.25
N ASN A 157 -8.91 10.28 -11.29
CA ASN A 157 -7.46 10.50 -11.37
C ASN A 157 -6.74 9.98 -10.11
N ARG A 158 -7.33 10.15 -8.93
CA ARG A 158 -6.77 9.64 -7.68
C ARG A 158 -6.71 8.11 -7.68
N VAL A 159 -7.82 7.43 -7.97
CA VAL A 159 -7.84 5.95 -7.96
C VAL A 159 -7.05 5.35 -9.11
N MET A 160 -6.96 6.02 -10.26
CA MET A 160 -6.18 5.56 -11.43
C MET A 160 -4.68 5.53 -11.14
N ASN A 161 -4.19 6.40 -10.25
CA ASN A 161 -2.78 6.44 -9.84
C ASN A 161 -2.39 5.33 -8.86
N THR A 162 -3.31 4.41 -8.50
CA THR A 162 -2.95 3.23 -7.71
C THR A 162 -1.89 2.41 -8.46
N PRO A 163 -0.74 2.11 -7.84
CA PRO A 163 0.34 1.40 -8.51
C PRO A 163 -0.06 -0.05 -8.80
N LEU A 164 0.23 -0.54 -10.01
CA LEU A 164 0.08 -1.97 -10.36
C LEU A 164 1.24 -2.83 -9.86
N SER A 165 2.35 -2.20 -9.48
CA SER A 165 3.49 -2.86 -8.85
C SER A 165 4.32 -1.84 -8.07
N ALA A 166 5.01 -2.29 -7.03
CA ALA A 166 6.00 -1.48 -6.31
C ALA A 166 7.36 -2.19 -6.27
N ALA A 167 8.43 -1.40 -6.23
CA ALA A 167 9.76 -1.93 -5.94
C ALA A 167 9.86 -2.27 -4.45
N LEU A 168 10.55 -3.37 -4.13
CA LEU A 168 10.89 -3.75 -2.77
C LEU A 168 12.32 -3.30 -2.47
N PHE A 169 13.28 -3.98 -3.09
CA PHE A 169 14.71 -3.66 -3.05
C PHE A 169 15.40 -4.34 -4.23
N ASP A 170 16.56 -3.82 -4.62
CA ASP A 170 17.38 -4.32 -5.74
C ASP A 170 16.56 -4.52 -7.03
N GLN A 171 16.31 -5.79 -7.38
CA GLN A 171 15.60 -6.23 -8.60
C GLN A 171 14.27 -6.92 -8.30
N TYR A 172 13.79 -6.82 -7.06
CA TYR A 172 12.56 -7.43 -6.58
C TYR A 172 11.42 -6.43 -6.51
N PHE A 173 10.25 -6.88 -6.92
CA PHE A 173 9.03 -6.09 -7.01
C PHE A 173 7.87 -6.89 -6.42
N ILE A 174 6.80 -6.18 -6.07
CA ILE A 174 5.52 -6.75 -5.66
C ILE A 174 4.44 -6.40 -6.69
N ASN A 175 3.58 -7.36 -6.99
CA ASN A 175 2.50 -7.23 -7.97
C ASN A 175 1.18 -6.85 -7.29
N TYR A 176 0.67 -5.66 -7.60
CA TYR A 176 -0.61 -5.13 -7.13
C TYR A 176 -1.71 -5.16 -8.19
N ALA A 177 -1.51 -5.85 -9.31
CA ALA A 177 -2.58 -6.07 -10.27
C ALA A 177 -3.80 -6.71 -9.58
N LEU A 178 -4.99 -6.21 -9.91
CA LEU A 178 -6.25 -6.68 -9.36
C LEU A 178 -6.61 -8.07 -9.94
N LEU A 179 -7.18 -8.92 -9.09
CA LEU A 179 -7.65 -10.26 -9.47
C LEU A 179 -9.02 -10.25 -10.15
N GLY A 180 -9.79 -9.19 -9.94
CA GLY A 180 -11.13 -8.99 -10.46
C GLY A 180 -11.65 -7.61 -10.06
N GLY A 181 -12.90 -7.32 -10.42
CA GLY A 181 -13.54 -6.03 -10.12
C GLY A 181 -13.66 -5.72 -8.63
N VAL A 182 -14.00 -4.46 -8.32
CA VAL A 182 -14.26 -4.00 -6.96
C VAL A 182 -15.50 -4.69 -6.39
N ASP A 183 -15.38 -5.27 -5.20
CA ASP A 183 -16.45 -6.02 -4.53
C ASP A 183 -17.08 -5.14 -3.44
N PHE A 184 -18.28 -4.63 -3.71
CA PHE A 184 -19.05 -3.76 -2.79
C PHE A 184 -19.98 -4.61 -1.91
N ARG A 185 -19.69 -4.68 -0.61
CA ARG A 185 -20.50 -5.37 0.39
C ARG A 185 -21.24 -4.39 1.30
N GLU A 186 -22.02 -4.89 2.24
CA GLU A 186 -22.81 -4.04 3.14
C GLU A 186 -21.93 -3.23 4.11
N ASP A 187 -20.77 -3.78 4.48
CA ASP A 187 -19.87 -3.28 5.50
C ASP A 187 -18.58 -2.66 4.93
N ALA A 188 -18.09 -3.19 3.80
CA ALA A 188 -16.82 -2.76 3.23
C ALA A 188 -16.73 -2.85 1.70
N VAL A 189 -15.72 -2.18 1.16
CA VAL A 189 -15.33 -2.25 -0.25
C VAL A 189 -14.03 -3.04 -0.35
N TYR A 190 -14.06 -4.16 -1.08
CA TYR A 190 -12.91 -5.07 -1.18
C TYR A 190 -12.19 -4.92 -2.51
N LEU A 191 -10.87 -4.74 -2.42
CA LEU A 191 -9.93 -4.80 -3.52
C LEU A 191 -9.04 -6.03 -3.36
N ARG A 192 -9.08 -6.94 -4.34
CA ARG A 192 -8.29 -8.18 -4.30
C ARG A 192 -7.12 -8.07 -5.24
N HIS A 193 -5.92 -8.05 -4.69
CA HIS A 193 -4.67 -7.93 -5.46
C HIS A 193 -3.98 -9.29 -5.62
N ARG A 194 -3.17 -9.45 -6.67
CA ARG A 194 -2.33 -10.65 -6.87
C ARG A 194 -1.36 -10.87 -5.72
N GLY A 195 -0.73 -9.81 -5.22
CA GLY A 195 0.11 -9.80 -4.04
C GLY A 195 1.36 -10.69 -4.12
N ASN A 196 1.75 -11.18 -5.30
CA ASN A 196 2.96 -11.97 -5.47
C ASN A 196 4.17 -11.05 -5.72
N SER A 197 5.31 -11.40 -5.12
CA SER A 197 6.59 -10.81 -5.47
C SER A 197 7.17 -11.47 -6.72
N PHE A 198 8.01 -10.73 -7.43
CA PHE A 198 8.74 -11.19 -8.60
C PHE A 198 10.09 -10.50 -8.74
N GLY A 199 11.08 -11.21 -9.28
CA GLY A 199 12.38 -10.63 -9.65
C GLY A 199 12.45 -10.38 -11.15
N ILE A 200 13.07 -9.29 -11.58
CA ILE A 200 13.36 -9.03 -13.00
C ILE A 200 14.82 -9.38 -13.31
N LEU A 201 15.04 -10.49 -14.05
CA LEU A 201 16.36 -10.94 -14.47
C LEU A 201 16.79 -10.19 -15.73
N ARG A 202 17.89 -9.44 -15.63
CA ARG A 202 18.64 -8.97 -16.81
C ARG A 202 19.72 -9.98 -17.14
N GLN A 203 19.45 -10.91 -18.06
CA GLN A 203 20.50 -11.70 -18.70
C GLN A 203 20.93 -11.02 -20.01
N GLY A 204 21.98 -10.21 -19.96
CA GLY A 204 22.48 -9.46 -21.12
C GLY A 204 21.47 -8.41 -21.63
N ARG A 205 21.12 -8.47 -22.92
CA ARG A 205 20.11 -7.57 -23.55
C ARG A 205 18.67 -8.07 -23.44
N THR A 206 18.46 -9.30 -22.98
CA THR A 206 17.14 -9.95 -22.93
C THR A 206 16.60 -9.98 -21.50
N ARG A 207 15.38 -9.48 -21.32
CA ARG A 207 14.63 -9.61 -20.06
C ARG A 207 13.87 -10.93 -20.08
N LEU A 208 14.17 -11.81 -19.14
CA LEU A 208 13.36 -13.01 -18.90
C LEU A 208 12.15 -12.60 -18.06
N ASN A 209 10.96 -12.67 -18.66
CA ASN A 209 9.68 -12.34 -18.03
C ASN A 209 8.89 -13.60 -17.66
N ASP A 210 9.56 -14.64 -17.15
CA ASP A 210 8.84 -15.80 -16.60
C ASP A 210 8.55 -15.54 -15.11
N PHE A 211 7.32 -15.15 -14.80
CA PHE A 211 6.88 -14.84 -13.43
C PHE A 211 6.12 -16.00 -12.77
N ARG A 212 6.25 -17.22 -13.30
CA ARG A 212 5.56 -18.40 -12.78
C ARG A 212 6.22 -18.89 -11.50
N LEU A 213 5.40 -19.12 -10.47
CA LEU A 213 5.82 -19.72 -9.20
C LEU A 213 5.45 -21.21 -9.18
N PRO A 214 6.25 -22.07 -8.52
CA PRO A 214 5.98 -23.51 -8.43
C PRO A 214 4.86 -23.85 -7.42
N PHE A 215 4.25 -22.86 -6.78
CA PHE A 215 3.18 -22.99 -5.81
C PHE A 215 2.10 -21.94 -6.07
N ARG A 216 0.90 -22.18 -5.53
CA ARG A 216 -0.24 -21.26 -5.62
C ARG A 216 -0.49 -20.60 -4.28
N SER A 217 -1.12 -19.42 -4.31
CA SER A 217 -1.60 -18.77 -3.10
C SER A 217 -2.74 -19.59 -2.48
N PRO A 218 -2.73 -19.86 -1.16
CA PRO A 218 -3.90 -20.36 -0.48
C PRO A 218 -5.02 -19.30 -0.54
N PRO A 219 -6.30 -19.70 -0.53
CA PRO A 219 -7.40 -18.75 -0.40
C PRO A 219 -7.25 -17.90 0.86
N LEU A 220 -7.29 -16.58 0.70
CA LEU A 220 -7.29 -15.63 1.81
C LEU A 220 -8.74 -15.30 2.17
N ASP A 221 -9.29 -15.97 3.18
CA ASP A 221 -10.65 -15.72 3.64
C ASP A 221 -10.69 -14.60 4.67
N VAL A 222 -11.14 -13.42 4.24
CA VAL A 222 -11.44 -12.30 5.13
C VAL A 222 -12.89 -12.45 5.56
N SER A 223 -13.12 -13.25 6.60
CA SER A 223 -14.47 -13.51 7.12
C SER A 223 -15.09 -12.24 7.70
N PRO A 224 -16.36 -11.92 7.38
CA PRO A 224 -17.07 -10.74 7.89
C PRO A 224 -17.43 -10.85 9.39
N ASN A 225 -17.24 -12.01 10.01
CA ASN A 225 -17.51 -12.23 11.45
C ASN A 225 -16.35 -11.79 12.35
N LEU A 226 -15.22 -11.38 11.77
CA LEU A 226 -14.24 -10.56 12.48
C LEU A 226 -14.88 -9.19 12.59
N THR A 227 -15.23 -8.79 13.83
CA THR A 227 -15.71 -7.46 14.21
C THR A 227 -15.27 -6.42 13.19
N ALA A 228 -16.25 -5.80 12.50
CA ALA A 228 -16.00 -4.72 11.55
C ALA A 228 -14.88 -3.85 12.10
N SER A 229 -13.75 -3.80 11.38
CA SER A 229 -12.59 -3.05 11.83
C SER A 229 -13.05 -1.65 12.15
N GLU A 230 -12.74 -1.16 13.36
CA GLU A 230 -13.07 0.21 13.75
C GLU A 230 -12.22 1.23 12.96
N HIS A 231 -11.32 0.73 12.10
CA HIS A 231 -10.43 1.52 11.27
C HIS A 231 -10.99 1.79 9.87
N MET A 232 -10.47 2.84 9.23
CA MET A 232 -10.89 3.23 7.87
C MET A 232 -10.45 2.26 6.77
N LEU A 233 -9.30 1.59 6.95
CA LEU A 233 -8.71 0.70 5.94
C LEU A 233 -7.99 -0.48 6.59
N ASP A 234 -8.23 -1.68 6.06
CA ASP A 234 -7.46 -2.88 6.38
C ASP A 234 -6.70 -3.42 5.16
N PHE A 235 -5.42 -3.69 5.33
CA PHE A 235 -4.64 -4.52 4.41
C PHE A 235 -4.46 -5.92 4.97
N TYR A 236 -4.65 -6.92 4.11
CA TYR A 236 -4.38 -8.32 4.44
C TYR A 236 -3.27 -8.85 3.53
N LEU A 237 -2.12 -9.18 4.12
CA LEU A 237 -0.98 -9.76 3.43
C LEU A 237 -0.86 -11.24 3.75
N SER A 238 -1.12 -12.10 2.77
CA SER A 238 -0.92 -13.55 2.92
C SER A 238 0.55 -13.94 3.02
N ASN A 239 0.83 -15.09 3.63
CA ASN A 239 2.16 -15.72 3.61
C ASN A 239 2.72 -15.92 2.19
N TYR A 240 1.84 -16.07 1.18
CA TYR A 240 2.21 -16.24 -0.22
C TYR A 240 3.02 -15.06 -0.77
N THR A 241 2.73 -13.84 -0.33
CA THR A 241 3.50 -12.64 -0.72
C THR A 241 4.97 -12.82 -0.37
N MET A 242 5.28 -13.13 0.89
CA MET A 242 6.66 -13.33 1.31
C MET A 242 7.27 -14.61 0.75
N ALA A 243 6.51 -15.72 0.69
CA ALA A 243 6.99 -16.97 0.12
C ALA A 243 7.44 -16.81 -1.35
N SER A 244 6.71 -16.02 -2.14
CA SER A 244 7.10 -15.70 -3.51
C SER A 244 8.38 -14.86 -3.57
N LEU A 245 8.59 -13.92 -2.64
CA LEU A 245 9.83 -13.16 -2.55
C LEU A 245 11.02 -14.07 -2.23
N LEU A 246 10.89 -14.91 -1.20
CA LEU A 246 11.93 -15.84 -0.76
C LEU A 246 12.30 -16.83 -1.86
N PHE A 247 11.32 -17.32 -2.61
CA PHE A 247 11.57 -18.14 -3.80
C PHE A 247 12.45 -17.40 -4.82
N TRP A 248 12.11 -16.16 -5.18
CA TRP A 248 12.93 -15.41 -6.13
C TRP A 248 14.30 -15.08 -5.57
N MET A 249 14.42 -14.69 -4.31
CA MET A 249 15.72 -14.45 -3.69
C MET A 249 16.63 -15.68 -3.75
N ASP A 250 16.07 -16.88 -3.54
CA ASP A 250 16.78 -18.15 -3.68
C ASP A 250 17.20 -18.44 -5.13
N GLN A 251 16.30 -18.27 -6.10
CA GLN A 251 16.64 -18.48 -7.52
C GLN A 251 17.76 -17.55 -8.02
N TYR A 252 17.89 -16.39 -7.40
CA TYR A 252 18.92 -15.40 -7.66
C TYR A 252 20.16 -15.55 -6.77
N LYS A 253 20.24 -16.62 -5.98
CA LYS A 253 21.37 -16.90 -5.07
C LYS A 253 21.63 -15.80 -4.06
N THR A 254 20.58 -15.07 -3.65
CA THR A 254 20.68 -14.00 -2.65
C THR A 254 20.98 -14.56 -1.26
N PHE A 255 20.67 -15.84 -1.03
CA PHE A 255 21.01 -16.56 0.19
C PHE A 255 22.34 -17.31 0.10
N ASP A 256 23.03 -17.29 -1.05
CA ASP A 256 24.38 -17.83 -1.15
C ASP A 256 25.33 -16.84 -0.47
N TYR A 257 26.04 -17.32 0.55
CA TYR A 257 26.94 -16.50 1.35
C TYR A 257 28.37 -17.04 1.26
N GLU A 258 29.33 -16.12 1.14
CA GLU A 258 30.75 -16.45 1.20
C GLU A 258 31.43 -15.61 2.28
N ILE A 259 32.07 -16.29 3.24
CA ILE A 259 32.98 -15.69 4.21
C ILE A 259 34.39 -16.05 3.76
N SER A 260 35.08 -15.06 3.19
CA SER A 260 36.47 -15.15 2.77
C SER A 260 37.15 -13.80 2.96
N ARG A 261 38.47 -13.78 2.92
CA ARG A 261 39.26 -12.54 3.00
C ARG A 261 38.86 -11.50 1.97
N THR A 262 38.47 -11.94 0.78
CA THR A 262 38.08 -11.07 -0.33
C THR A 262 36.59 -10.73 -0.34
N ALA A 263 35.75 -11.60 0.23
CA ALA A 263 34.30 -11.39 0.21
C ALA A 263 33.82 -10.34 1.22
N GLN A 264 34.53 -10.17 2.35
CA GLN A 264 34.15 -9.21 3.37
C GLN A 264 35.18 -8.08 3.50
N ASN A 265 34.74 -6.84 3.29
CA ASN A 265 35.53 -5.63 3.52
C ASN A 265 35.66 -5.31 5.03
N ASN A 266 35.78 -6.34 5.86
CA ASN A 266 35.94 -6.24 7.31
C ASN A 266 37.32 -6.81 7.68
N THR A 267 38.25 -5.91 8.00
CA THR A 267 39.64 -6.26 8.33
C THR A 267 39.77 -7.10 9.59
N GLN A 268 38.79 -7.06 10.50
CA GLN A 268 38.80 -7.87 11.73
C GLN A 268 38.56 -9.36 11.42
N LEU A 269 37.70 -9.67 10.45
CA LEU A 269 37.39 -11.05 10.07
C LEU A 269 38.53 -11.75 9.33
N GLN A 270 39.39 -10.99 8.66
CA GLN A 270 40.57 -11.53 7.98
C GLN A 270 41.56 -12.19 8.95
N GLY A 271 41.64 -11.74 10.21
CA GLY A 271 42.47 -12.38 11.24
C GLY A 271 41.91 -13.73 11.66
N TYR A 272 40.61 -13.81 11.90
CA TYR A 272 39.92 -15.01 12.36
C TYR A 272 39.94 -16.16 11.35
N LEU A 273 39.99 -15.87 10.05
CA LEU A 273 39.98 -16.90 8.99
C LEU A 273 41.34 -17.59 8.79
N LYS A 274 42.42 -17.12 9.42
CA LYS A 274 43.74 -17.74 9.25
C LYS A 274 43.84 -19.06 10.02
N THR A 275 44.57 -20.02 9.47
CA THR A 275 44.88 -21.28 10.17
C THR A 275 46.11 -21.14 11.10
N GLU A 276 46.85 -20.04 11.01
CA GLU A 276 47.98 -19.71 11.89
C GLU A 276 47.98 -18.20 12.21
N CYS A 277 48.28 -17.86 13.47
CA CYS A 277 48.35 -16.48 13.96
C CYS A 277 49.45 -16.35 15.01
N ALA A 278 49.82 -15.10 15.34
CA ALA A 278 50.88 -14.83 16.31
C ALA A 278 50.47 -15.25 17.73
N ALA A 279 51.44 -15.43 18.62
CA ALA A 279 51.18 -15.82 19.99
C ALA A 279 50.33 -14.76 20.71
N GLY A 280 49.10 -15.14 21.11
CA GLY A 280 48.13 -14.26 21.77
C GLY A 280 46.96 -13.81 20.90
N ASP A 281 47.03 -14.01 19.58
CA ASP A 281 45.93 -13.73 18.65
C ASP A 281 44.94 -14.91 18.56
N ILE A 282 43.68 -14.63 18.24
CA ILE A 282 42.65 -15.65 18.00
C ILE A 282 42.44 -15.82 16.49
N CYS A 283 42.65 -17.03 15.99
CA CYS A 283 42.38 -17.42 14.60
C CYS A 283 41.74 -18.81 14.52
N ALA A 284 41.31 -19.24 13.33
CA ALA A 284 40.70 -20.55 13.13
C ALA A 284 41.58 -21.69 13.61
N GLY A 285 42.91 -21.56 13.48
CA GLY A 285 43.88 -22.53 13.98
C GLY A 285 43.99 -22.60 15.51
N THR A 286 43.76 -21.50 16.22
CA THR A 286 43.73 -21.53 17.69
C THR A 286 42.42 -22.09 18.23
N LEU A 287 41.32 -21.87 17.50
CA LEU A 287 40.01 -22.46 17.82
C LEU A 287 39.98 -23.96 17.51
N PHE A 288 40.62 -24.36 16.42
CA PHE A 288 40.76 -25.76 16.01
C PHE A 288 42.24 -26.11 15.78
N PRO A 289 42.98 -26.54 16.81
CA PRO A 289 44.42 -26.82 16.69
C PRO A 289 44.79 -27.81 15.59
N ALA A 290 43.95 -28.83 15.35
CA ALA A 290 44.15 -29.79 14.28
C ALA A 290 44.04 -29.16 12.87
N LEU A 291 43.30 -28.06 12.72
CA LEU A 291 43.18 -27.31 11.47
C LEU A 291 44.52 -26.62 11.14
N GLY A 292 45.11 -25.93 12.12
CA GLY A 292 46.40 -25.25 11.98
C GLY A 292 47.53 -26.24 11.68
N ALA A 293 47.58 -27.36 12.42
CA ALA A 293 48.59 -28.39 12.22
C ALA A 293 48.50 -29.06 10.83
N ARG A 294 47.29 -29.29 10.32
CA ARG A 294 47.07 -29.97 9.04
C ARG A 294 47.23 -29.05 7.83
N PHE A 295 46.88 -27.78 7.98
CA PHE A 295 46.92 -26.79 6.91
C PHE A 295 47.67 -25.53 7.34
N PRO A 296 49.00 -25.59 7.53
CA PRO A 296 49.80 -24.44 7.96
C PRO A 296 49.78 -23.33 6.89
N ASN A 297 49.87 -22.06 7.31
CA ASN A 297 49.78 -20.87 6.44
C ASN A 297 48.57 -20.87 5.48
N GLY A 298 47.44 -21.41 5.93
CA GLY A 298 46.20 -21.50 5.17
C GLY A 298 45.19 -20.42 5.54
N GLU A 299 44.20 -20.24 4.67
CA GLU A 299 43.09 -19.34 4.87
C GLU A 299 41.76 -20.08 4.70
N VAL A 300 40.87 -19.93 5.68
CA VAL A 300 39.56 -20.56 5.69
C VAL A 300 38.59 -19.76 4.83
N VAL A 301 37.89 -20.46 3.95
CA VAL A 301 36.79 -19.94 3.14
C VAL A 301 35.55 -20.74 3.47
N ILE A 302 34.50 -20.07 3.92
CA ILE A 302 33.21 -20.69 4.25
C ILE A 302 32.22 -20.29 3.17
N LYS A 303 31.56 -21.28 2.56
CA LYS A 303 30.50 -21.06 1.59
C LYS A 303 29.22 -21.70 2.11
N SER A 304 28.14 -20.93 2.10
CA SER A 304 26.80 -21.40 2.43
C SER A 304 25.89 -21.21 1.23
N HIS A 305 25.02 -22.17 0.98
CA HIS A 305 23.95 -22.07 -0.02
C HIS A 305 22.71 -22.78 0.52
N THR A 306 21.53 -22.31 0.12
CA THR A 306 20.26 -22.92 0.49
C THR A 306 20.10 -24.30 -0.15
N ILE A 307 19.57 -25.26 0.61
CA ILE A 307 19.20 -26.59 0.11
C ILE A 307 17.88 -26.49 -0.64
N THR A 308 16.95 -25.70 -0.10
CA THR A 308 15.68 -25.31 -0.72
C THR A 308 15.39 -23.86 -0.39
N TYR A 309 14.53 -23.21 -1.18
CA TYR A 309 14.14 -21.83 -0.93
C TYR A 309 13.53 -21.67 0.48
N PRO A 310 13.87 -20.57 1.20
CA PRO A 310 13.33 -20.34 2.53
C PRO A 310 11.81 -20.27 2.58
N LYS A 311 11.23 -20.71 3.69
CA LYS A 311 9.76 -20.77 3.87
C LYS A 311 9.32 -19.87 5.02
N MET A 312 8.29 -19.07 4.80
CA MET A 312 7.67 -18.27 5.85
C MET A 312 6.45 -18.99 6.41
N THR A 313 6.33 -19.02 7.74
CA THR A 313 5.10 -19.36 8.44
C THR A 313 4.64 -18.16 9.27
N ILE A 314 3.36 -17.80 9.12
CA ILE A 314 2.73 -16.76 9.93
C ILE A 314 1.73 -17.46 10.83
N LYS A 315 1.92 -17.34 12.13
CA LYS A 315 1.03 -17.79 13.19
C LYS A 315 0.54 -16.58 13.97
N LYS A 316 -0.44 -16.79 14.85
CA LYS A 316 -0.88 -15.73 15.75
C LYS A 316 0.30 -15.12 16.51
N ASN A 317 0.48 -13.80 16.37
CA ASN A 317 1.55 -13.00 16.99
C ASN A 317 3.00 -13.43 16.63
N ASN A 318 3.20 -14.25 15.61
CA ASN A 318 4.54 -14.73 15.25
C ASN A 318 4.68 -14.91 13.73
N ALA A 319 5.77 -14.44 13.17
CA ALA A 319 6.16 -14.64 11.78
C ALA A 319 7.61 -15.15 11.75
N THR A 320 7.80 -16.36 11.25
CA THR A 320 9.11 -17.02 11.24
C THR A 320 9.44 -17.48 9.82
N ILE A 321 10.67 -17.21 9.39
CA ILE A 321 11.26 -17.69 8.15
C ILE A 321 12.22 -18.83 8.51
N TYR A 322 12.02 -19.98 7.89
CA TYR A 322 12.86 -21.16 8.03
C TYR A 322 13.84 -21.22 6.86
N ILE A 323 15.12 -21.30 7.18
CA ILE A 323 16.21 -21.36 6.21
C ILE A 323 16.98 -22.66 6.42
N ASP A 324 16.97 -23.51 5.41
CA ASP A 324 17.75 -24.74 5.37
C ASP A 324 18.89 -24.58 4.37
N SER A 325 20.12 -24.62 4.85
CA SER A 325 21.33 -24.39 4.06
C SER A 325 22.36 -25.49 4.27
N ARG A 326 23.23 -25.64 3.27
CA ARG A 326 24.44 -26.45 3.36
C ARG A 326 25.64 -25.54 3.44
N VAL A 327 26.49 -25.82 4.41
CA VAL A 327 27.74 -25.09 4.64
C VAL A 327 28.90 -25.99 4.27
N ASP A 328 29.78 -25.50 3.40
CA ASP A 328 31.03 -26.14 3.05
C ASP A 328 32.18 -25.19 3.42
N ALA A 329 33.16 -25.70 4.18
CA ALA A 329 34.37 -24.94 4.49
C ALA A 329 35.60 -25.52 3.79
N PHE A 330 36.44 -24.61 3.32
CA PHE A 330 37.62 -24.88 2.52
C PHE A 330 38.83 -24.22 3.16
N VAL A 331 40.01 -24.81 2.98
CA VAL A 331 41.26 -24.12 3.23
C VAL A 331 41.93 -23.82 1.89
N GLN A 332 42.35 -22.57 1.73
CA GLN A 332 43.15 -22.09 0.62
C GLN A 332 44.62 -21.97 1.04
N GLN A 333 45.52 -22.62 0.31
CA GLN A 333 46.97 -22.57 0.50
C GLN A 333 47.64 -22.33 -0.86
N GLY A 334 47.95 -21.08 -1.17
CA GLY A 334 48.34 -20.66 -2.53
C GLY A 334 47.23 -20.96 -3.53
N ASP A 335 47.54 -21.70 -4.60
CA ASP A 335 46.57 -22.10 -5.64
C ASP A 335 45.73 -23.33 -5.26
N ARG A 336 46.01 -23.98 -4.12
CA ARG A 336 45.30 -25.19 -3.69
C ARG A 336 44.13 -24.82 -2.80
N VAL A 337 42.92 -25.22 -3.20
CA VAL A 337 41.71 -25.12 -2.39
C VAL A 337 41.25 -26.53 -2.03
N ARG A 338 41.09 -26.81 -0.74
CA ARG A 338 40.67 -28.13 -0.25
C ARG A 338 39.48 -28.00 0.69
N ARG A 339 38.38 -28.68 0.38
CA ARG A 339 37.25 -28.79 1.31
C ARG A 339 37.66 -29.67 2.49
N PHE A 340 37.40 -29.20 3.70
CA PHE A 340 37.66 -29.96 4.92
C PHE A 340 36.42 -30.19 5.77
N LEU A 341 35.34 -29.44 5.55
CA LEU A 341 34.10 -29.53 6.31
C LEU A 341 32.90 -29.42 5.37
N THR A 342 31.89 -30.25 5.63
CA THR A 342 30.52 -30.09 5.16
C THR A 342 29.59 -30.23 6.36
N ALA A 343 28.58 -29.37 6.48
CA ALA A 343 27.53 -29.47 7.48
C ALA A 343 26.19 -28.96 6.94
N SER A 344 25.11 -29.42 7.57
CA SER A 344 23.75 -28.91 7.35
C SER A 344 23.46 -27.84 8.40
N MET A 345 22.79 -26.76 7.99
CA MET A 345 22.50 -25.58 8.80
C MET A 345 21.01 -25.24 8.71
N ASN A 346 20.36 -25.12 9.85
CA ASN A 346 18.96 -24.71 9.95
C ASN A 346 18.89 -23.42 10.79
N ALA A 347 18.19 -22.41 10.27
CA ALA A 347 17.99 -21.15 10.96
C ALA A 347 16.51 -20.74 10.97
N ASP A 348 16.02 -20.36 12.15
CA ASP A 348 14.70 -19.77 12.36
C ASP A 348 14.89 -18.25 12.50
N VAL A 349 14.42 -17.50 11.52
CA VAL A 349 14.49 -16.03 11.51
C VAL A 349 13.11 -15.47 11.83
N LYS A 350 12.99 -14.80 12.97
CA LYS A 350 11.75 -14.19 13.42
C LYS A 350 11.65 -12.74 12.94
N LEU A 351 10.44 -12.34 12.52
CA LEU A 351 10.11 -10.95 12.24
C LEU A 351 9.64 -10.28 13.53
N GLU A 352 10.28 -9.17 13.89
CA GLU A 352 10.00 -8.41 15.10
C GLU A 352 9.88 -6.91 14.81
N LYS A 353 9.39 -6.14 15.80
CA LYS A 353 9.26 -4.66 15.72
C LYS A 353 8.55 -4.18 14.45
N VAL A 354 7.49 -4.90 14.06
CA VAL A 354 6.76 -4.58 12.85
C VAL A 354 5.94 -3.32 13.06
N ARG A 355 6.13 -2.36 12.16
CA ARG A 355 5.46 -1.06 12.19
C ARG A 355 5.00 -0.68 10.79
N PHE A 356 3.85 -0.05 10.71
CA PHE A 356 3.31 0.48 9.45
C PHE A 356 3.27 1.99 9.52
N THR A 357 3.97 2.68 8.63
CA THR A 357 4.03 4.14 8.61
C THR A 357 4.10 4.63 7.18
N ASN A 358 3.26 5.60 6.81
CA ASN A 358 3.25 6.24 5.49
C ASN A 358 3.18 5.23 4.33
N TYR A 359 2.25 4.26 4.44
CA TYR A 359 2.08 3.19 3.46
C TYR A 359 3.27 2.22 3.33
N VAL A 360 4.22 2.25 4.27
CA VAL A 360 5.37 1.35 4.30
C VAL A 360 5.32 0.45 5.53
N LEU A 361 5.34 -0.85 5.28
CA LEU A 361 5.50 -1.86 6.32
C LEU A 361 7.00 -2.07 6.57
N HIS A 362 7.45 -1.72 7.77
CA HIS A 362 8.80 -2.00 8.25
C HIS A 362 8.77 -3.16 9.24
N ALA A 363 9.82 -3.97 9.22
CA ALA A 363 10.04 -5.03 10.18
C ALA A 363 11.55 -5.21 10.38
N ASP A 364 11.93 -5.61 11.59
CA ASP A 364 13.26 -6.11 11.88
C ASP A 364 13.26 -7.63 11.78
N MET A 365 14.40 -8.23 11.46
CA MET A 365 14.60 -9.67 11.47
C MET A 365 15.65 -10.04 12.51
N HIS A 366 15.37 -11.09 13.28
CA HIS A 366 16.27 -11.62 14.29
C HIS A 366 16.36 -13.15 14.14
N ILE A 367 17.58 -13.70 14.20
CA ILE A 367 17.79 -15.15 14.18
C ILE A 367 17.48 -15.67 15.60
N GLU A 368 16.36 -16.37 15.76
CA GLU A 368 15.89 -16.90 17.04
C GLU A 368 16.53 -18.24 17.36
N LYS A 369 16.68 -19.10 16.35
CA LYS A 369 17.33 -20.40 16.50
C LYS A 369 18.30 -20.63 15.37
N PHE A 370 19.39 -21.26 15.72
CA PHE A 370 20.42 -21.67 14.79
C PHE A 370 20.91 -23.05 15.19
N LYS A 371 20.86 -24.01 14.27
CA LYS A 371 21.29 -25.38 14.51
C LYS A 371 22.19 -25.86 13.38
N ILE A 372 23.30 -26.48 13.75
CA ILE A 372 24.16 -27.23 12.83
C ILE A 372 23.87 -28.71 13.02
N SER A 373 23.95 -29.49 11.96
CA SER A 373 23.82 -30.95 12.01
C SER A 373 24.59 -31.60 10.86
N GLU A 374 24.65 -32.94 10.86
CA GLU A 374 25.25 -33.72 9.76
C GLU A 374 26.71 -33.30 9.45
N VAL A 375 27.48 -33.03 10.50
CA VAL A 375 28.86 -32.55 10.39
C VAL A 375 29.77 -33.65 9.89
N ALA A 376 30.38 -33.43 8.72
CA ALA A 376 31.42 -34.26 8.14
C ALA A 376 32.71 -33.44 8.02
N SER A 377 33.66 -33.66 8.93
CA SER A 377 34.95 -32.98 8.97
C SER A 377 36.10 -33.93 8.68
N LEU A 378 37.09 -33.47 7.91
CA LEU A 378 38.39 -34.12 7.78
C LEU A 378 39.34 -33.72 8.91
N VAL A 379 39.01 -32.71 9.70
CA VAL A 379 39.85 -32.18 10.78
C VAL A 379 39.25 -32.60 12.12
N ASP A 380 40.08 -33.25 12.94
CA ASP A 380 39.68 -33.74 14.26
C ASP A 380 39.30 -32.59 15.20
N GLY A 381 38.28 -32.80 16.03
CA GLY A 381 37.79 -31.80 17.00
C GLY A 381 36.78 -30.78 16.43
N ILE A 382 36.41 -30.90 15.15
CA ILE A 382 35.29 -30.15 14.57
C ILE A 382 34.05 -31.05 14.57
N ASP A 383 33.09 -30.72 15.42
CA ASP A 383 31.83 -31.43 15.62
C ASP A 383 30.67 -30.42 15.72
N GLU A 384 29.44 -30.93 15.91
CA GLU A 384 28.24 -30.10 15.98
C GLU A 384 28.32 -29.02 17.07
N GLY A 385 28.78 -29.38 18.27
CA GLY A 385 28.81 -28.47 19.41
C GLY A 385 29.87 -27.38 19.28
N SER A 386 31.04 -27.73 18.73
CA SER A 386 32.10 -26.73 18.52
C SER A 386 31.77 -25.72 17.42
N LEU A 387 31.00 -26.12 16.39
CA LEU A 387 30.53 -25.21 15.36
C LEU A 387 29.36 -24.32 15.83
N GLU A 388 28.45 -24.85 16.65
CA GLU A 388 27.31 -24.08 17.18
C GLU A 388 27.78 -22.87 18.00
N PHE A 389 28.81 -23.06 18.84
CA PHE A 389 29.43 -21.96 19.59
C PHE A 389 29.95 -20.83 18.68
N LEU A 390 30.64 -21.19 17.60
CA LEU A 390 31.24 -20.20 16.69
C LEU A 390 30.19 -19.43 15.91
N VAL A 391 29.11 -20.10 15.48
CA VAL A 391 28.09 -19.40 14.72
C VAL A 391 27.25 -18.48 15.60
N ASN A 392 26.99 -18.84 16.86
CA ASN A 392 26.34 -17.91 17.79
C ASN A 392 27.13 -16.60 17.92
N ALA A 393 28.45 -16.67 18.00
CA ALA A 393 29.31 -15.47 18.04
C ALA A 393 29.34 -14.68 16.71
N LEU A 394 29.36 -15.35 15.56
CA LEU A 394 29.43 -14.71 14.24
C LEU A 394 28.09 -14.12 13.77
N THR A 395 26.99 -14.71 14.22
CA THR A 395 25.63 -14.30 13.85
C THR A 395 25.33 -12.89 14.37
N GLU A 396 25.72 -12.59 15.61
CA GLU A 396 25.53 -11.28 16.22
C GLU A 396 26.30 -10.17 15.49
N LEU A 397 27.49 -10.48 14.96
CA LEU A 397 28.43 -9.47 14.46
C LEU A 397 28.24 -9.12 12.97
N ILE A 398 27.80 -10.06 12.13
CA ILE A 398 27.87 -9.90 10.66
C ILE A 398 26.49 -9.91 10.00
N LEU A 399 25.63 -10.86 10.39
CA LEU A 399 24.39 -11.14 9.65
C LEU A 399 23.30 -10.11 9.96
N ASN A 400 23.24 -9.63 11.19
CA ASN A 400 22.26 -8.63 11.62
C ASN A 400 22.42 -7.29 10.87
N GLU A 401 23.64 -6.86 10.57
CA GLU A 401 23.89 -5.58 9.90
C GLU A 401 23.46 -5.60 8.41
N ASP A 402 23.78 -6.67 7.68
CA ASP A 402 23.39 -6.81 6.27
C ASP A 402 21.87 -7.00 6.12
N MET A 403 21.27 -7.80 6.99
CA MET A 403 19.81 -7.98 7.02
C MET A 403 19.09 -6.66 7.32
N SER A 404 19.56 -5.90 8.30
CA SER A 404 19.00 -4.58 8.62
C SER A 404 19.09 -3.63 7.42
N LYS A 405 20.24 -3.57 6.72
CA LYS A 405 20.42 -2.71 5.54
C LYS A 405 19.42 -3.03 4.41
N LYS A 406 19.22 -4.31 4.09
CA LYS A 406 18.30 -4.74 3.03
C LYS A 406 16.83 -4.46 3.38
N LEU A 407 16.47 -4.48 4.67
CA LEU A 407 15.11 -4.21 5.15
C LEU A 407 14.77 -2.73 5.35
N LYS A 408 15.75 -1.81 5.27
CA LYS A 408 15.51 -0.37 5.50
C LYS A 408 14.42 0.23 4.62
N GLY A 409 14.26 -0.29 3.39
CA GLY A 409 13.24 0.17 2.44
C GLY A 409 11.80 -0.20 2.83
N GLY A 410 11.61 -1.26 3.63
CA GLY A 410 10.28 -1.79 3.95
C GLY A 410 9.51 -2.31 2.72
N ILE A 411 8.23 -2.62 2.92
CA ILE A 411 7.30 -3.03 1.86
C ILE A 411 6.30 -1.90 1.65
N HIS A 412 6.33 -1.27 0.49
CA HIS A 412 5.37 -0.23 0.10
C HIS A 412 4.03 -0.84 -0.32
N LEU A 413 3.00 -0.71 0.51
CA LEU A 413 1.63 -1.13 0.17
C LEU A 413 1.04 -0.27 -0.96
N PRO A 414 0.02 -0.76 -1.70
CA PRO A 414 -0.54 0.01 -2.80
C PRO A 414 -1.13 1.32 -2.26
N ILE A 415 -0.47 2.42 -2.62
CA ILE A 415 -0.89 3.76 -2.22
C ILE A 415 -2.11 4.12 -3.06
N ILE A 416 -3.28 4.12 -2.43
CA ILE A 416 -4.53 4.58 -3.05
C ILE A 416 -4.76 6.06 -2.74
N PHE A 417 -4.17 6.57 -1.65
CA PHE A 417 -4.44 7.91 -1.15
C PHE A 417 -3.18 8.69 -0.75
N ASP A 418 -3.28 10.01 -0.86
CA ASP A 418 -2.30 11.02 -0.44
C ASP A 418 -2.66 11.62 0.94
N TYR A 419 -3.19 10.79 1.85
CA TYR A 419 -3.57 11.21 3.20
C TYR A 419 -2.50 10.89 4.23
N ASP A 420 -2.39 11.76 5.23
CA ASP A 420 -1.53 11.56 6.39
C ASP A 420 -2.12 10.44 7.25
N GLN A 421 -1.25 9.50 7.63
CA GLN A 421 -1.61 8.40 8.51
C GLN A 421 -1.77 8.91 9.94
N HIS A 422 -2.92 8.65 10.56
CA HIS A 422 -3.20 9.05 11.94
C HIS A 422 -2.84 7.93 12.94
N SER A 423 -3.32 6.72 12.68
CA SER A 423 -3.09 5.55 13.51
C SER A 423 -2.90 4.30 12.65
N SER A 424 -2.20 3.31 13.20
CA SER A 424 -2.10 1.99 12.59
C SER A 424 -1.84 0.91 13.62
N GLU A 425 -2.40 -0.26 13.36
CA GLU A 425 -2.16 -1.49 14.09
C GLU A 425 -1.68 -2.55 13.11
N VAL A 426 -0.65 -3.32 13.49
CA VAL A 426 -0.19 -4.48 12.71
C VAL A 426 -0.30 -5.73 13.56
N MET A 427 -1.02 -6.73 13.05
CA MET A 427 -1.22 -8.00 13.72
C MET A 427 -0.87 -9.19 12.84
N PHE A 428 -0.27 -10.19 13.47
CA PHE A 428 -0.04 -11.50 12.86
C PHE A 428 -1.19 -12.43 13.20
N GLU A 429 -1.86 -12.91 12.18
CA GLU A 429 -2.93 -13.89 12.25
C GLU A 429 -2.49 -15.17 11.52
N GLU A 430 -3.20 -16.27 11.71
CA GLU A 430 -2.83 -17.53 11.05
C GLU A 430 -2.80 -17.36 9.52
N GLY A 431 -1.62 -17.56 8.93
CA GLY A 431 -1.38 -17.44 7.50
C GLY A 431 -1.34 -16.02 6.92
N ARG A 432 -1.50 -14.95 7.73
CA ARG A 432 -1.57 -13.57 7.20
C ARG A 432 -1.13 -12.49 8.19
N ILE A 433 -0.75 -11.34 7.65
CA ILE A 433 -0.56 -10.08 8.37
C ILE A 433 -1.79 -9.21 8.12
N ARG A 434 -2.43 -8.71 9.17
CA ARG A 434 -3.47 -7.69 9.11
C ARG A 434 -2.87 -6.34 9.50
N ILE A 435 -3.13 -5.32 8.70
CA ILE A 435 -2.69 -3.95 8.96
C ILE A 435 -3.93 -3.09 8.92
N SER A 436 -4.34 -2.54 10.06
CA SER A 436 -5.51 -1.67 10.20
C SER A 436 -5.00 -0.24 10.32
N THR A 437 -5.62 0.72 9.65
CA THR A 437 -5.13 2.11 9.68
C THR A 437 -6.22 3.15 9.48
N ASP A 438 -6.05 4.29 10.15
CA ASP A 438 -6.86 5.48 9.97
C ASP A 438 -6.05 6.60 9.34
N PHE A 439 -6.73 7.37 8.51
CA PHE A 439 -6.16 8.52 7.84
C PHE A 439 -6.85 9.80 8.28
N CYS A 440 -6.16 10.91 8.14
CA CYS A 440 -6.69 12.23 8.38
C CYS A 440 -6.43 13.14 7.18
N PHE A 441 -7.18 14.24 7.09
CA PHE A 441 -7.04 15.21 6.02
C PHE A 441 -7.06 16.65 6.57
N GLY A 442 -6.10 17.45 6.13
CA GLY A 442 -6.03 18.88 6.42
C GLY A 442 -5.77 19.18 7.91
N GLU A 443 -6.38 20.24 8.43
CA GLU A 443 -6.15 20.72 9.80
C GLU A 443 -6.57 19.72 10.88
N LYS A 444 -7.41 18.74 10.54
CA LYS A 444 -7.85 17.67 11.45
C LYS A 444 -6.73 16.71 11.85
N CYS A 445 -5.61 16.70 11.12
CA CYS A 445 -4.42 15.91 11.46
C CYS A 445 -3.60 16.50 12.61
N LYS A 446 -3.83 17.76 12.99
CA LYS A 446 -3.05 18.45 14.05
C LYS A 446 -3.59 18.19 15.46
N ALA A 447 -4.72 17.47 15.59
CA ALA A 447 -5.23 17.07 16.89
C ALA A 447 -4.34 15.96 17.47
N PRO A 448 -3.90 16.06 18.74
CA PRO A 448 -3.06 15.03 19.35
C PRO A 448 -3.80 13.69 19.38
N ILE A 449 -3.09 12.62 19.01
CA ILE A 449 -3.54 11.24 19.11
C ILE A 449 -3.97 10.98 20.56
N PRO A 450 -5.22 10.55 20.85
CA PRO A 450 -5.58 10.08 22.17
C PRO A 450 -4.67 8.90 22.52
N ILE A 451 -3.81 9.09 23.52
CA ILE A 451 -2.96 8.04 24.08
C ILE A 451 -3.85 7.12 24.89
N SER A 452 -4.60 6.26 24.20
CA SER A 452 -5.37 5.19 24.81
C SER A 452 -5.44 4.03 23.83
N GLU A 453 -4.32 3.31 23.69
CA GLU A 453 -4.24 1.87 23.32
C GLU A 453 -2.83 1.36 23.03
N GLN A 454 -1.76 2.01 23.50
CA GLN A 454 -0.53 1.28 23.81
C GLN A 454 -0.74 0.50 25.12
N LYS A 455 -1.42 -0.64 25.04
CA LYS A 455 -1.20 -1.72 26.02
C LYS A 455 0.08 -2.45 25.63
N ASP A 456 1.21 -1.79 25.88
CA ASP A 456 2.47 -2.51 26.05
C ASP A 456 2.34 -3.34 27.32
N ASN A 457 2.04 -4.62 27.13
CA ASN A 457 2.38 -5.63 28.12
C ASN A 457 3.91 -5.77 28.14
N ASN A 458 4.58 -4.96 28.95
CA ASN A 458 5.37 -5.51 30.04
C ASN A 458 5.87 -4.40 30.97
N ALA A 459 5.56 -4.63 32.24
CA ALA A 459 6.05 -3.90 33.39
C ALA A 459 7.56 -4.08 33.59
N ASP A 460 8.15 -3.00 34.08
CA ASP A 460 9.25 -2.94 35.06
C ASP A 460 10.63 -3.51 34.71
N TYR A 461 11.68 -2.71 34.90
CA TYR A 461 12.31 -2.56 36.22
C TYR A 461 13.68 -1.86 36.13
N TYR A 462 13.72 -0.58 36.52
CA TYR A 462 14.73 0.13 37.34
C TYR A 462 14.91 1.60 36.94
N ASP A 463 14.20 2.46 37.67
CA ASP A 463 14.74 3.74 38.16
C ASP A 463 15.93 3.47 39.07
N SER A 464 16.99 4.29 38.98
CA SER A 464 17.37 5.22 40.06
C SER A 464 18.79 5.77 39.88
N VAL A 465 18.85 7.10 39.73
CA VAL A 465 19.79 8.04 40.38
C VAL A 465 21.30 7.78 40.25
N GLY A 466 21.98 8.72 39.58
CA GLY A 466 23.43 8.91 39.56
C GLY A 466 23.81 10.04 38.61
#